data_AF-A0A532UNB6-F1
#
_entry.id   AF-A0A532UNB6-F1
#
_cell.length_a   1.000
_cell.length_b   1.000
_cell.length_c   1.000
_cell.angle_alpha   90.00
_cell.angle_beta   90.00
_cell.angle_gamma   90.00
#
_symmetry.space_group_name_H-M   'P 1'
#
loop_
_entity.id
_entity.type
_entity.pdbx_description
1 polymer ?
#
loop_
_entity_poly.entity_id
_entity_poly.type
_entity_poly.pdbx_seq_one_letter_code
_entity_poly.pdbx_strand_id
1 'polypeptide(L)'
;MEFVYDSAWGLYVVVGFRNHYYHEGHYYRRRETQWEAGVHIDGPWKVISNDALPRGLRVKQKSKGKPKQYPGRGRGAQKKK
;
A
#
# COMPACT_ATOMS: atom_id res chain seq x y z
N MET A 1 6.39 -13.18 -10.43
CA MET A 1 5.69 -12.07 -9.76
C MET A 1 6.74 -11.11 -9.26
N GLU A 2 6.56 -9.81 -9.49
CA GLU A 2 7.48 -8.77 -9.03
C GLU A 2 6.82 -7.99 -7.90
N PHE A 3 7.63 -7.64 -6.88
CA PHE A 3 7.18 -6.94 -5.68
C PHE A 3 8.05 -5.72 -5.45
N VAL A 4 7.42 -4.54 -5.36
CA VAL A 4 8.12 -3.30 -5.01
C VAL A 4 7.87 -3.00 -3.55
N TYR A 5 8.93 -2.98 -2.74
CA TYR A 5 8.83 -2.56 -1.35
C TYR A 5 8.61 -1.05 -1.28
N ASP A 6 7.46 -0.65 -0.77
CA ASP A 6 7.17 0.74 -0.47
C ASP A 6 7.59 1.01 0.98
N SER A 7 8.72 1.68 1.16
CA SER A 7 9.23 2.04 2.50
C SER A 7 8.38 3.11 3.19
N ALA A 8 7.57 3.87 2.46
CA ALA A 8 6.65 4.83 3.08
C ALA A 8 5.49 4.10 3.78
N TRP A 9 5.16 2.89 3.31
CA TRP A 9 4.05 2.09 3.84
C TRP A 9 4.52 0.83 4.59
N GLY A 10 5.77 0.42 4.42
CA GLY A 10 6.32 -0.78 5.04
C GLY A 10 5.70 -2.07 4.47
N LEU A 11 5.34 -2.09 3.19
CA LEU A 11 4.66 -3.22 2.54
C LEU A 11 5.12 -3.39 1.10
N TYR A 12 4.90 -4.58 0.56
CA TYR A 12 5.24 -4.90 -0.81
C TYR A 12 4.02 -4.68 -1.71
N VAL A 13 4.19 -3.95 -2.81
CA VAL A 13 3.16 -3.75 -3.83
C VAL A 13 3.42 -4.75 -4.96
N VAL A 14 2.40 -5.48 -5.37
CA VAL A 14 2.51 -6.45 -6.46
C VAL A 14 2.47 -5.71 -7.80
N VAL A 15 3.58 -5.73 -8.54
CA VAL A 15 3.66 -5.07 -9.85
C VAL A 15 2.82 -5.85 -10.86
N GLY A 16 2.07 -5.14 -11.70
CA GLY A 16 1.13 -5.72 -12.66
C GLY A 16 -0.29 -5.95 -12.12
N PHE A 17 -0.49 -5.95 -10.80
CA PHE A 17 -1.81 -6.13 -10.19
C PHE A 17 -2.28 -4.86 -9.46
N ARG A 18 -3.30 -4.20 -10.02
CA ARG A 18 -3.85 -2.99 -9.43
C ARG A 18 -4.51 -3.33 -8.08
N ASN A 19 -4.24 -2.52 -7.05
CA ASN A 19 -4.78 -2.69 -5.70
C ASN A 19 -4.39 -3.99 -4.98
N HIS A 20 -3.30 -4.66 -5.38
CA HIS A 20 -2.77 -5.83 -4.70
C HIS A 20 -1.50 -5.51 -3.93
N TYR A 21 -1.42 -6.04 -2.72
CA TYR A 21 -0.36 -5.80 -1.75
C TYR A 21 0.04 -7.12 -1.10
N TYR A 22 1.27 -7.21 -0.64
CA TYR A 22 1.81 -8.37 0.04
C TYR A 22 2.53 -7.92 1.32
N HIS A 23 2.23 -8.60 2.43
CA HIS A 23 2.84 -8.32 3.72
C HIS A 23 2.83 -9.59 4.57
N GLU A 24 3.99 -9.93 5.16
CA GLU A 24 4.14 -11.06 6.09
C GLU A 24 3.44 -12.36 5.66
N GLY A 25 3.70 -12.82 4.44
CA GLY A 25 3.11 -14.09 3.95
C GLY A 25 1.68 -14.00 3.42
N HIS A 26 1.02 -12.84 3.57
CA HIS A 26 -0.37 -12.64 3.19
C HIS A 26 -0.51 -11.64 2.05
N TYR A 27 -1.43 -11.95 1.13
CA TYR A 27 -1.87 -11.04 0.09
C TYR A 27 -3.06 -10.25 0.59
N TYR A 28 -3.06 -8.96 0.27
CA TYR A 28 -4.12 -8.03 0.58
C TYR A 28 -4.57 -7.37 -0.70
N ARG A 29 -5.89 -7.31 -0.91
CA ARG A 29 -6.47 -6.55 -2.01
C ARG A 29 -7.57 -5.62 -1.50
N ARG A 30 -7.80 -4.54 -2.24
CA ARG A 30 -8.91 -3.63 -1.96
C ARG A 30 -9.95 -3.73 -3.07
N ARG A 31 -11.16 -4.17 -2.72
CA ARG A 31 -12.36 -4.09 -3.57
C ARG A 31 -13.25 -2.95 -3.11
N GLU A 32 -13.38 -1.91 -3.94
CA GLU A 32 -14.26 -0.73 -3.74
C GLU A 32 -14.11 -0.05 -2.37
N THR A 33 -14.77 -0.59 -1.35
CA THR A 33 -14.83 -0.10 0.03
C THR A 33 -14.24 -1.08 1.06
N GLN A 34 -14.02 -2.33 0.68
CA GLN A 34 -13.61 -3.41 1.58
C GLN A 34 -12.18 -3.86 1.28
N TRP A 35 -11.53 -4.32 2.33
CA TRP A 35 -10.25 -4.99 2.24
C TRP A 35 -10.46 -6.49 2.36
N GLU A 36 -9.71 -7.23 1.55
CA GLU A 36 -9.72 -8.68 1.58
C GLU A 36 -8.28 -9.15 1.74
N ALA A 37 -8.08 -10.20 2.53
CA ALA A 37 -6.80 -10.86 2.70
C ALA A 37 -6.90 -12.33 2.29
N GLY A 38 -5.84 -12.88 1.73
CA GLY A 38 -5.72 -14.28 1.34
C GLY A 38 -4.28 -14.75 1.43
N VAL A 39 -4.09 -16.06 1.50
CA VAL A 39 -2.74 -16.66 1.48
C VAL A 39 -2.19 -16.75 0.06
N HIS A 40 -3.08 -16.73 -0.95
CA HIS A 40 -2.74 -16.78 -2.36
C HIS A 40 -3.39 -15.61 -3.11
N ILE A 41 -2.74 -15.17 -4.19
CA ILE A 41 -3.27 -14.12 -5.08
C ILE A 41 -4.50 -14.59 -5.88
N ASP A 42 -4.67 -15.91 -6.06
CA ASP A 42 -5.85 -16.47 -6.74
C ASP A 42 -7.03 -16.69 -5.78
N GLY A 43 -6.81 -16.54 -4.47
CA GLY A 43 -7.80 -16.78 -3.40
C GLY A 43 -7.56 -18.08 -2.63
N PRO A 44 -8.40 -18.41 -1.61
CA PRO A 44 -9.61 -17.71 -1.21
C PRO A 44 -9.33 -16.37 -0.52
N TRP A 45 -10.22 -15.41 -0.76
CA TRP A 45 -10.15 -14.06 -0.22
C TRP A 45 -11.14 -13.91 0.94
N LYS A 46 -10.67 -13.42 2.08
CA LYS A 46 -11.48 -13.18 3.26
C LYS A 46 -11.57 -11.69 3.51
N VAL A 47 -12.80 -11.18 3.64
CA VAL A 47 -13.02 -9.78 4.01
C VAL A 47 -12.43 -9.54 5.40
N ILE A 48 -11.62 -8.50 5.51
CA ILE A 48 -10.98 -8.10 6.76
C ILE A 48 -11.34 -6.66 7.11
N SER A 49 -11.47 -6.43 8.42
CA SER A 49 -11.68 -5.10 8.99
C SER A 49 -10.40 -4.27 8.95
N ASN A 50 -10.55 -2.94 9.03
CA ASN A 50 -9.43 -2.01 9.03
C ASN A 50 -8.42 -2.20 10.17
N ASP A 51 -8.86 -2.75 11.30
CA ASP A 51 -7.96 -3.04 12.42
C ASP A 51 -7.05 -4.24 12.17
N ALA A 52 -7.44 -5.16 11.28
CA ALA A 52 -6.62 -6.29 10.86
C ALA A 52 -5.64 -5.94 9.73
N LEU A 53 -5.67 -4.70 9.23
CA LEU A 53 -4.75 -4.25 8.19
C LEU A 53 -3.39 -3.87 8.80
N PRO A 54 -2.30 -4.17 8.07
CA PRO A 54 -1.00 -3.59 8.35
C PRO A 54 -1.09 -2.07 8.46
N ARG A 55 -0.30 -1.46 9.36
CA ARG A 55 -0.30 0.00 9.58
C ARG A 55 -0.16 0.79 8.27
N GLY A 56 0.64 0.31 7.32
CA GLY A 56 0.79 0.92 6.00
C GLY A 56 -0.52 1.04 5.21
N LEU A 57 -1.35 -0.01 5.22
CA LEU A 57 -2.63 -0.03 4.51
C LEU A 57 -3.71 0.81 5.22
N ARG A 58 -3.67 0.89 6.56
CA ARG A 58 -4.58 1.73 7.35
C ARG A 58 -4.46 3.22 6.98
N VAL A 59 -3.25 3.70 6.73
CA VAL A 59 -2.98 5.12 6.37
C VAL A 59 -3.61 5.47 5.01
N LYS A 60 -3.62 4.54 4.05
CA LYS A 60 -4.23 4.76 2.73
C LYS A 60 -5.75 4.96 2.81
N GLN A 61 -6.43 4.33 3.78
CA GLN A 61 -7.87 4.54 3.95
C GLN A 61 -8.18 5.95 4.46
N LYS A 62 -7.39 6.46 5.41
CA LYS A 62 -7.58 7.82 5.95
C LYS A 62 -7.24 8.92 4.94
N SER A 63 -6.39 8.65 3.94
CA SER A 63 -6.06 9.61 2.87
C SER A 63 -7.06 9.67 1.71
N LYS A 64 -8.29 9.14 1.84
CA LYS A 64 -9.38 9.47 0.89
C LYS A 64 -9.94 10.90 1.07
N GLY A 65 -9.33 11.72 1.93
CA GLY A 65 -9.44 13.18 1.89
C GLY A 65 -8.16 13.80 1.31
N LYS A 66 -8.26 14.29 0.06
CA LYS A 66 -7.29 15.10 -0.70
C LYS A 66 -6.06 14.35 -1.28
N PRO A 67 -5.68 14.62 -2.55
CA PRO A 67 -4.49 14.02 -3.15
C PRO A 67 -3.25 14.41 -2.35
N LYS A 68 -2.58 13.42 -1.76
CA LYS A 68 -1.24 13.60 -1.18
C LYS A 68 -0.29 13.89 -2.34
N GLN A 69 0.02 15.17 -2.50
CA GLN A 69 1.14 15.67 -3.28
C GLN A 69 2.39 14.89 -2.83
N TYR A 70 3.00 14.14 -3.75
CA TYR A 70 4.24 13.40 -3.51
C TYR A 70 5.29 14.39 -2.98
N PRO A 71 5.89 14.19 -1.80
CA PRO A 71 7.06 14.96 -1.43
C PRO A 71 8.24 14.39 -2.22
N GLY A 72 8.59 15.05 -3.33
CA GLY A 72 9.84 14.79 -4.03
C GLY A 72 11.00 14.92 -3.03
N ARG A 73 11.73 13.82 -2.85
CA ARG A 73 12.93 13.78 -2.02
C ARG A 73 14.12 14.12 -2.92
N GLY A 74 14.62 15.34 -2.82
CA GLY A 74 15.85 15.79 -3.48
C GLY A 74 16.39 17.11 -2.89
N ARG A 75 17.35 17.01 -1.97
CA ARG A 75 18.14 18.13 -1.43
C ARG A 75 19.02 18.73 -2.55
N GLY A 76 19.10 20.06 -2.62
CA GLY A 76 20.08 20.79 -3.43
C GLY A 76 20.20 22.24 -3.00
N ALA A 77 21.27 22.57 -2.29
CA ALA A 77 21.55 23.86 -1.67
C ALA A 77 21.54 25.04 -2.66
N GLN A 78 20.82 26.11 -2.32
CA GLN A 78 20.96 27.42 -2.97
C GLN A 78 22.25 28.08 -2.44
N LYS A 79 23.30 28.11 -3.25
CA LYS A 79 24.50 28.94 -3.00
C LYS A 79 24.36 30.31 -3.67
N LYS A 80 24.43 31.32 -2.79
CA LYS A 80 25.02 32.67 -2.88
C LYS A 80 24.74 33.58 -4.09
N LYS A 81 24.36 34.83 -3.77
CA LYS A 81 24.90 36.04 -4.41
C LYS A 81 25.30 37.02 -3.32
#